data_AF-A0AA43INQ8-F1
#
_entry.id   AF-A0AA43INQ8-F1
#
_cell.length_a   1.000
_cell.length_b   1.000
_cell.length_c   1.000
_cell.angle_alpha   90.00
_cell.angle_beta   90.00
_cell.angle_gamma   90.00
#
_symmetry.space_group_name_H-M   'P 1'
#
loop_
_entity.id
_entity.type
_entity.pdbx_description
1 polymer ?
#
loop_
_entity_poly.entity_id
_entity_poly.type
_entity_poly.pdbx_seq_one_letter_code
_entity_poly.pdbx_strand_id
1 'polypeptide(L)'
;MLQTMVSKVAIDCILSEGSEGLQGDGCIYSLSSTPPSITGPENLHPGDYVKLRLWLPDNEGSAIYIDFAEVQWIKHDRIKLDLLLTSPKDQARLRQFVAPTSQAAPVPHRMWEQIVIRA
;
A
#
# COMPACT_ATOMS: atom_id res chain seq x y z
N MET A 1 -13.95 24.58 7.20
CA MET A 1 -12.55 24.31 7.57
C MET A 1 -12.24 22.90 7.12
N LEU A 2 -11.39 22.73 6.11
CA LEU A 2 -10.98 21.40 5.67
C LEU A 2 -10.00 20.89 6.73
N GLN A 3 -10.46 20.03 7.64
CA GLN A 3 -9.55 19.33 8.55
C GLN A 3 -8.57 18.55 7.67
N THR A 4 -7.30 18.92 7.71
CA THR A 4 -6.24 18.15 7.11
C THR A 4 -6.31 16.75 7.71
N MET A 5 -6.75 15.75 6.94
CA MET A 5 -6.72 14.35 7.36
C MET A 5 -5.25 13.95 7.49
N VAL A 6 -4.67 14.16 8.67
CA VAL A 6 -3.31 13.72 8.96
C VAL A 6 -3.39 12.25 9.31
N SER A 7 -2.99 11.38 8.36
CA SER A 7 -2.80 9.96 8.62
C SER A 7 -1.82 9.81 9.78
N LYS A 8 -2.28 9.21 10.88
CA LYS A 8 -1.46 8.96 12.09
C LYS A 8 -0.69 7.64 12.01
N VAL A 9 -0.82 6.92 10.90
CA VAL A 9 -0.22 5.62 10.67
C VAL A 9 0.48 5.60 9.30
N ALA A 10 1.66 5.00 9.26
CA ALA A 10 2.39 4.69 8.04
C ALA A 10 2.67 3.19 7.95
N ILE A 11 2.76 2.67 6.72
CA ILE A 11 3.17 1.30 6.45
C ILE A 11 4.34 1.30 5.47
N ASP A 12 5.44 0.67 5.84
CA ASP A 12 6.53 0.35 4.93
C ASP A 12 6.37 -1.09 4.47
N CYS A 13 6.41 -1.34 3.16
CA CYS A 13 6.14 -2.67 2.63
C CYS A 13 7.00 -2.97 1.40
N ILE A 14 7.47 -4.22 1.28
CA ILE A 14 8.03 -4.76 0.04
C ILE A 14 6.90 -5.46 -0.71
N LEU A 15 6.62 -5.02 -1.93
CA LEU A 15 5.60 -5.61 -2.78
C LEU A 15 6.14 -6.77 -3.61
N SER A 16 5.24 -7.70 -3.92
CA SER A 16 5.44 -8.83 -4.80
C SER A 16 4.16 -9.09 -5.58
N GLU A 17 4.28 -9.80 -6.70
CA GLU A 17 3.12 -10.31 -7.41
C GLU A 17 2.59 -11.55 -6.67
N GLY A 18 1.32 -11.51 -6.27
CA GLY A 18 0.60 -12.61 -5.64
C GLY A 18 -0.51 -13.17 -6.53
N SER A 19 -1.07 -14.31 -6.14
CA SER A 19 -2.11 -15.01 -6.91
C SER A 19 -3.40 -14.22 -7.14
N GLU A 20 -3.65 -13.18 -6.34
CA GLU A 20 -4.85 -12.33 -6.40
C GLU A 20 -4.53 -10.84 -6.60
N GLY A 21 -3.34 -10.53 -7.11
CA GLY A 21 -2.85 -9.16 -7.32
C GLY A 21 -1.64 -8.82 -6.45
N LEU A 22 -1.48 -7.56 -6.08
CA LEU A 22 -0.34 -7.08 -5.30
C LEU A 22 -0.40 -7.54 -3.84
N GLN A 23 0.65 -8.22 -3.40
CA GLN A 23 0.82 -8.66 -2.02
C GLN A 23 2.19 -8.26 -1.49
N GLY A 24 2.31 -7.97 -0.20
CA GLY A 24 3.60 -7.65 0.37
C GLY A 24 3.72 -7.88 1.86
N ASP A 25 4.94 -7.89 2.34
CA ASP A 25 5.30 -7.94 3.76
C ASP A 25 5.73 -6.56 4.22
N GLY A 26 5.25 -6.12 5.38
CA GLY A 26 5.50 -4.77 5.85
C GLY A 26 5.45 -4.57 7.35
N CYS A 27 5.80 -3.36 7.78
CA CYS A 27 5.77 -2.90 9.16
C CYS A 27 4.84 -1.69 9.27
N ILE A 28 4.01 -1.66 10.31
CA ILE A 28 3.12 -0.55 10.60
C ILE A 28 3.75 0.33 11.67
N TYR A 29 3.67 1.65 11.48
CA TYR A 29 4.23 2.65 12.37
C TYR A 29 3.16 3.64 12.82
N SER A 30 3.11 3.92 14.11
CA SER A 30 2.37 5.06 14.65
C SER A 30 3.20 6.33 14.46
N LEU A 31 2.66 7.29 13.71
CA LEU A 31 3.23 8.64 13.52
C LEU A 31 2.81 9.62 14.63
N SER A 32 1.95 9.17 15.56
CA SER A 32 1.46 10.00 16.66
C SER A 32 2.45 10.11 17.82
N SER A 33 3.53 9.32 17.82
CA SER A 33 4.59 9.33 18.82
C SER A 33 5.92 9.81 18.22
N THR A 34 6.79 10.36 19.07
CA THR A 34 8.17 10.70 18.71
C THR A 34 9.14 9.96 19.64
N PRO A 35 9.95 9.00 19.15
CA PRO A 35 9.99 8.52 17.77
C PRO A 35 8.73 7.72 17.38
N PRO A 36 8.46 7.53 16.07
CA PRO A 36 7.43 6.61 15.62
C PRO A 36 7.64 5.22 16.19
N SER A 37 6.58 4.61 16.72
CA SER A 37 6.64 3.26 17.29
C SER A 37 6.05 2.25 16.33
N ILE A 38 6.68 1.07 16.22
CA ILE A 38 6.09 -0.08 15.52
C ILE A 38 4.78 -0.44 16.23
N THR A 39 3.74 -0.71 15.46
CA THR A 39 2.42 -1.11 15.93
C THR A 39 1.92 -2.29 15.10
N GLY A 40 0.91 -3.00 15.60
CA GLY A 40 0.29 -4.10 14.87
C GLY A 40 -1.00 -3.72 14.13
N PRO A 41 -1.52 -4.61 13.27
CA PRO A 41 -2.76 -4.43 12.53
C PRO A 41 -3.98 -4.18 13.42
N GLU A 42 -3.95 -4.61 14.68
CA GLU A 42 -5.03 -4.43 15.66
C GLU A 42 -5.34 -2.97 16.00
N ASN A 43 -4.45 -2.05 15.64
CA ASN A 43 -4.64 -0.60 15.84
C ASN A 43 -5.22 0.12 14.61
N LEU A 44 -5.55 -0.62 13.55
CA LEU A 44 -6.22 -0.11 12.36
C LEU A 44 -7.69 -0.51 12.36
N HIS A 45 -8.50 0.28 11.64
CA HIS A 45 -9.91 0.00 11.40
C HIS A 45 -10.25 0.22 9.92
N PRO A 46 -11.24 -0.49 9.37
CA PRO A 46 -11.80 -0.14 8.07
C PRO A 46 -12.24 1.33 8.01
N GLY A 47 -11.86 2.03 6.94
CA GLY A 47 -12.06 3.47 6.76
C GLY A 47 -10.90 4.34 7.28
N ASP A 48 -9.92 3.78 7.99
CA ASP A 48 -8.72 4.53 8.37
C ASP A 48 -7.87 4.86 7.14
N TYR A 49 -7.28 6.06 7.16
CA TYR A 49 -6.32 6.50 6.15
C TYR A 49 -4.89 6.32 6.65
N VAL A 50 -4.06 5.70 5.82
CA VAL A 50 -2.65 5.43 6.09
C VAL A 50 -1.77 5.99 4.98
N LYS A 51 -0.52 6.33 5.34
CA LYS A 51 0.55 6.58 4.37
C LYS A 51 1.24 5.26 4.04
N LEU A 52 1.61 5.06 2.78
CA LEU A 52 2.37 3.88 2.37
C LEU A 52 3.69 4.27 1.73
N ARG A 53 4.71 3.46 2.02
CA ARG A 53 5.95 3.44 1.28
C ARG A 53 6.19 2.02 0.78
N LEU A 54 6.09 1.86 -0.53
CA LEU A 54 6.11 0.58 -1.22
C LEU A 54 7.45 0.41 -1.93
N TRP A 55 8.16 -0.67 -1.65
CA TRP A 55 9.39 -1.04 -2.32
C TRP A 55 9.10 -2.13 -3.33
N LEU A 56 9.44 -1.89 -4.59
CA LEU A 56 9.39 -2.90 -5.64
C LEU A 56 10.73 -3.67 -5.66
N PRO A 57 10.71 -4.97 -5.97
CA PRO A 57 11.91 -5.79 -6.07
C PRO A 57 12.68 -5.58 -7.39
N ASP A 58 12.19 -4.70 -8.27
CA ASP A 58 12.67 -4.47 -9.64
C ASP A 58 13.96 -3.60 -9.75
N ASN A 59 14.72 -3.49 -8.66
CA ASN A 59 16.05 -2.85 -8.61
C ASN A 59 16.10 -1.35 -9.00
N GLU A 60 14.96 -0.67 -9.17
CA GLU A 60 14.92 0.79 -9.43
C GLU A 60 15.33 1.64 -8.22
N GLY A 61 15.49 1.02 -7.03
CA GLY A 61 16.09 1.63 -5.84
C GLY A 61 15.26 2.73 -5.16
N SER A 62 14.13 3.14 -5.73
CA SER A 62 13.26 4.19 -5.19
C SER A 62 11.88 3.65 -4.81
N ALA A 63 11.48 3.92 -3.57
CA ALA A 63 10.16 3.58 -3.07
C ALA A 63 9.06 4.40 -3.76
N ILE A 64 7.88 3.79 -3.88
CA ILE A 64 6.64 4.43 -4.28
C ILE A 64 5.96 4.97 -3.01
N TYR A 65 5.59 6.25 -3.03
CA TYR A 65 4.92 6.90 -1.91
C TYR A 65 3.43 7.06 -2.22
N ILE A 66 2.59 6.57 -1.31
CA ILE A 66 1.14 6.74 -1.36
C ILE A 66 0.76 7.63 -0.18
N ASP A 67 0.30 8.84 -0.49
CA ASP A 67 -0.05 9.81 0.56
C ASP A 67 -1.37 9.45 1.25
N PHE A 68 -2.27 8.81 0.52
CA PHE A 68 -3.55 8.32 1.04
C PHE A 68 -3.88 6.94 0.49
N ALA A 69 -3.89 5.96 1.38
CA ALA A 69 -4.55 4.68 1.16
C ALA A 69 -5.59 4.45 2.26
N GLU A 70 -6.70 3.82 1.90
CA GLU A 70 -7.80 3.53 2.82
C GLU A 70 -7.81 2.06 3.19
N VAL A 71 -7.87 1.77 4.50
CA VAL A 71 -8.05 0.41 5.00
C VAL A 71 -9.44 -0.09 4.64
N GLN A 72 -9.53 -1.13 3.81
CA GLN A 72 -10.79 -1.74 3.41
C GLN A 72 -11.23 -2.84 4.37
N TRP A 73 -10.29 -3.69 4.79
CA TRP A 73 -10.53 -4.70 5.81
C TRP A 73 -9.22 -5.15 6.45
N ILE A 74 -9.35 -5.73 7.64
CA ILE A 74 -8.27 -6.37 8.38
C ILE A 74 -8.72 -7.80 8.72
N LYS A 75 -7.85 -8.78 8.45
CA LYS A 75 -8.08 -10.19 8.75
C LYS A 75 -6.78 -10.80 9.28
N HIS A 76 -6.72 -11.05 10.58
CA HIS A 76 -5.50 -11.48 11.27
C HIS A 76 -4.35 -10.48 11.02
N ASP A 77 -3.28 -10.95 10.38
CA ASP A 77 -2.07 -10.21 10.00
C ASP A 77 -2.20 -9.53 8.63
N ARG A 78 -3.34 -9.66 7.94
CA ARG A 78 -3.55 -9.11 6.59
C ARG A 78 -4.41 -7.87 6.58
N ILE A 79 -3.96 -6.86 5.85
CA ILE A 79 -4.64 -5.58 5.67
C ILE A 79 -4.85 -5.36 4.18
N LYS A 80 -6.09 -5.20 3.76
CA LYS A 80 -6.40 -4.75 2.39
C LYS A 80 -6.53 -3.24 2.35
N LEU A 81 -5.88 -2.64 1.35
CA LEU A 81 -5.80 -1.20 1.17
C LEU A 81 -6.25 -0.83 -0.25
N ASP A 82 -7.02 0.24 -0.36
CA ASP A 82 -7.28 0.93 -1.62
C ASP A 82 -6.35 2.14 -1.74
N LEU A 83 -5.61 2.24 -2.84
CA LEU A 83 -4.65 3.31 -3.12
C LEU A 83 -5.39 4.51 -3.73
N LEU A 84 -5.63 5.55 -2.93
CA LEU A 84 -6.46 6.68 -3.35
C LEU A 84 -5.64 7.79 -4.03
N LEU A 85 -4.48 8.13 -3.46
CA LEU A 85 -3.62 9.20 -3.97
C LEU A 85 -2.21 8.69 -4.25
N THR A 86 -1.97 8.44 -5.53
CA THR A 86 -0.69 7.99 -6.09
C THR A 86 -0.29 8.92 -7.23
N SER A 87 0.98 9.32 -7.31
CA SER A 87 1.47 10.17 -8.40
C SER A 87 1.33 9.46 -9.76
N PRO A 88 1.12 10.17 -10.89
CA PRO A 88 1.02 9.53 -12.21
C PRO A 88 2.26 8.70 -12.57
N LYS A 89 3.44 9.14 -12.12
CA LYS A 89 4.71 8.42 -12.28
C LYS A 89 4.66 7.08 -11.53
N ASP A 90 4.25 7.10 -10.27
CA ASP A 90 4.21 5.89 -9.45
C ASP A 90 3.08 4.95 -9.85
N GLN A 91 1.94 5.48 -10.33
CA GLN A 91 0.89 4.68 -10.95
C GLN A 91 1.41 3.92 -12.17
N ALA A 92 2.20 4.58 -13.02
CA ALA A 92 2.81 3.92 -14.17
C ALA A 92 3.76 2.80 -13.74
N ARG A 93 4.57 3.03 -12.70
CA ARG A 93 5.48 2.00 -12.14
C ARG A 93 4.72 0.81 -11.57
N LEU A 94 3.67 1.03 -10.77
CA LEU A 94 2.83 -0.06 -10.27
C LEU A 94 2.18 -0.85 -11.41
N ARG A 95 1.66 -0.16 -12.44
CA ARG A 95 1.06 -0.80 -13.60
C ARG A 95 2.06 -1.64 -14.39
N GLN A 96 3.28 -1.14 -14.57
CA GLN A 96 4.36 -1.88 -15.23
C GLN A 96 4.76 -3.11 -14.42
N PHE A 97 4.83 -2.97 -13.09
CA PHE A 97 5.17 -4.06 -12.19
C PHE A 97 4.15 -5.21 -12.22
N VAL A 98 2.85 -4.90 -12.29
CA VAL A 98 1.78 -5.92 -12.40
C VAL A 98 1.44 -6.30 -13.84
N ALA A 99 2.11 -5.72 -14.83
CA ALA A 99 1.83 -6.03 -16.23
C ALA A 99 2.30 -7.47 -16.51
N PRO A 100 1.43 -8.33 -17.06
CA PRO A 100 1.81 -9.70 -17.35
C PRO A 100 3.00 -9.73 -18.31
N THR A 101 4.01 -10.55 -17.98
CA THR A 101 5.25 -10.68 -18.76
C THR A 101 5.03 -11.33 -20.14
N SER A 102 3.82 -11.83 -20.39
CA SER A 102 3.38 -12.37 -21.67
C SER A 102 1.98 -11.90 -22.00
N GLN A 103 1.76 -11.67 -23.28
CA GLN A 103 0.66 -10.95 -23.93
C GLN A 103 -0.72 -11.65 -23.81
N ALA A 104 -1.12 -12.06 -22.61
CA ALA A 104 -2.38 -12.75 -22.35
C ALA A 104 -3.18 -12.04 -21.24
N ALA A 105 -4.28 -11.44 -21.69
CA ALA A 105 -5.34 -10.77 -20.93
C ALA A 105 -5.06 -9.33 -20.44
N PRO A 106 -6.04 -8.42 -20.59
CA PRO A 106 -5.98 -7.09 -19.99
C PRO A 106 -5.97 -7.22 -18.46
N VAL A 107 -4.99 -6.58 -17.81
CA VAL A 107 -4.98 -6.42 -16.35
C VAL A 107 -6.29 -5.74 -15.95
N PRO A 108 -7.08 -6.33 -15.03
CA PRO A 108 -8.31 -5.70 -14.54
C PRO A 108 -8.01 -4.27 -14.07
N HIS A 109 -8.87 -3.32 -14.44
CA HIS A 109 -8.63 -1.88 -14.22
C HIS A 109 -8.27 -1.48 -12.77
N ARG A 110 -8.59 -2.32 -11.77
CA ARG A 110 -8.36 -2.07 -10.33
C ARG A 110 -7.19 -2.84 -9.70
N MET A 111 -6.46 -3.68 -10.43
CA MET A 111 -5.50 -4.61 -9.82
C MET A 111 -4.28 -3.93 -9.18
N TRP A 112 -3.91 -2.75 -9.67
CA TRP A 112 -2.83 -1.91 -9.12
C TRP A 112 -3.34 -0.85 -8.13
N GLU A 113 -4.66 -0.70 -8.00
CA GLU A 113 -5.31 0.24 -7.07
C GLU A 113 -5.56 -0.41 -5.71
N GLN A 114 -5.37 -1.72 -5.59
CA GLN A 114 -5.57 -2.45 -4.34
C GLN A 114 -4.35 -3.29 -4.01
N ILE A 115 -3.96 -3.29 -2.74
CA ILE A 115 -2.87 -4.14 -2.25
C ILE A 115 -3.30 -4.86 -0.98
N VAL A 116 -2.70 -6.02 -0.73
CA VAL A 116 -2.81 -6.72 0.56
C VAL A 116 -1.43 -6.75 1.20
N ILE A 117 -1.33 -6.21 2.41
CA ILE A 117 -0.09 -6.23 3.19
C ILE A 117 -0.25 -7.21 4.34
N ARG A 118 0.76 -8.07 4.53
CA ARG A 118 0.96 -8.83 5.77
C ARG A 118 1.86 -8.02 6.70
N ALA A 119 1.42 -7.80 7.93
CA ALA A 119 2.11 -7.01 8.94
C ALA A 119 2.04 -7.65 10.34
#